data_AF-A0A4Q5UEV7-F1
#
_entry.id   AF-A0A4Q5UEV7-F1
#
_cell.length_a   1.000
_cell.length_b   1.000
_cell.length_c   1.000
_cell.angle_alpha   90.00
_cell.angle_beta   90.00
_cell.angle_gamma   90.00
#
_symmetry.space_group_name_H-M   'P 1'
#
loop_
_entity.id
_entity.type
_entity.pdbx_description
1 polymer ?
#
loop_
_entity_poly.entity_id
_entity_poly.type
_entity_poly.pdbx_seq_one_letter_code
_entity_poly.pdbx_strand_id
1 'polypeptide(L)'
;MKLSKTFTGTALAALCMGITLSGCQKMDEPKLDPNFPVDSNPVGGPLKFYVAMDGTAVDSIRANNGNGTNATYVDGGISGKAYQGGENSNVIYGAANDFGGVTSFTLSFWMKSPEPAAGIGAQFLFSLPTTTDIWHKSEMFLLMEDGGQSNG
;
A
#
# COMPACT_ATOMS: atom_id res chain seq x y z
N MET A 1 -46.40 32.10 -35.70
CA MET A 1 -46.19 32.11 -34.23
C MET A 1 -44.70 32.39 -33.97
N LYS A 2 -44.33 33.58 -33.49
CA LYS A 2 -42.93 33.95 -33.24
C LYS A 2 -42.55 33.44 -31.84
N LEU A 3 -41.78 32.35 -31.77
CA LEU A 3 -41.21 31.87 -30.51
C LEU A 3 -40.26 32.96 -29.97
N SER A 4 -40.49 33.44 -28.75
CA SER A 4 -39.68 34.49 -28.15
C SER A 4 -38.29 33.95 -27.81
N LYS A 5 -37.24 34.68 -28.20
CA LYS A 5 -35.82 34.30 -27.99
C LYS A 5 -35.49 34.06 -26.50
N THR A 6 -36.26 34.67 -25.60
CA THR A 6 -36.18 34.51 -24.14
C THR A 6 -36.59 33.11 -23.67
N PHE A 7 -37.54 32.46 -24.35
CA PHE A 7 -38.01 31.11 -23.98
C PHE A 7 -36.98 30.03 -24.36
N THR A 8 -36.28 30.19 -25.50
CA THR A 8 -35.22 29.27 -25.94
C THR A 8 -33.98 29.35 -25.06
N GLY A 9 -33.58 30.55 -24.60
CA GLY A 9 -32.40 30.71 -23.74
C GLY A 9 -32.56 30.10 -22.35
N THR A 10 -33.77 30.23 -21.76
CA THR A 10 -34.06 29.69 -20.42
C THR A 10 -34.17 28.15 -20.45
N ALA A 11 -34.73 27.59 -21.52
CA ALA A 11 -34.79 26.13 -21.71
C ALA A 11 -33.40 25.50 -21.92
N LEU A 12 -32.50 26.18 -22.63
CA LEU A 12 -31.14 25.70 -22.86
C LEU A 12 -30.28 25.75 -21.59
N ALA A 13 -30.42 26.81 -20.79
CA ALA A 13 -29.73 26.92 -19.50
C ALA A 13 -30.17 25.86 -18.49
N ALA A 14 -31.48 25.55 -18.42
CA ALA A 14 -32.01 24.50 -17.56
C ALA A 14 -31.52 23.10 -17.99
N LEU A 15 -31.40 22.84 -19.30
CA LEU A 15 -30.87 21.59 -19.83
C LEU A 15 -29.38 21.41 -19.49
N CYS A 16 -28.57 22.47 -19.62
CA CYS A 16 -27.15 22.42 -19.27
C CYS A 16 -26.91 22.19 -17.76
N MET A 17 -27.78 22.73 -16.90
CA MET A 17 -27.67 22.57 -15.44
C MET A 17 -28.09 21.16 -14.96
N GLY A 18 -28.91 20.44 -15.73
CA GLY A 18 -29.24 19.04 -15.46
C GLY A 18 -28.11 18.06 -15.79
N ILE A 19 -27.26 18.39 -16.76
CA ILE A 19 -26.14 17.52 -17.19
C ILE A 19 -25.00 17.57 -16.17
N THR A 20 -24.78 18.71 -15.50
CA THR A 20 -23.69 18.87 -14.51
C THR A 20 -23.96 18.18 -13.18
N LEU A 21 -25.23 17.97 -12.79
CA LEU A 21 -25.60 17.21 -11.59
C LEU A 21 -25.45 15.69 -11.77
N SER A 22 -25.36 15.21 -13.01
CA SER A 22 -25.17 13.78 -13.32
C SER A 22 -23.69 13.35 -13.30
N GLY A 23 -22.75 14.29 -13.23
CA GLY A 23 -21.31 14.03 -13.30
C GLY A 23 -20.65 13.58 -11.98
N CYS A 24 -21.34 13.69 -10.85
CA CYS A 24 -20.88 13.20 -9.55
C CYS A 24 -21.80 12.07 -9.06
N GLN A 25 -21.89 10.98 -9.82
CA GLN A 25 -22.49 9.76 -9.30
C GLN A 25 -21.51 9.14 -8.29
N LYS A 26 -21.77 9.37 -7.00
CA LYS A 26 -21.21 8.57 -5.93
C LYS A 26 -21.80 7.17 -6.05
N MET A 27 -21.20 6.36 -6.92
CA MET A 27 -21.63 4.98 -7.10
C MET A 27 -21.16 4.17 -5.90
N ASP A 28 -22.06 3.36 -5.37
CA ASP A 28 -21.67 2.31 -4.45
C ASP A 28 -20.70 1.37 -5.17
N GLU A 29 -19.62 1.00 -4.50
CA GLU A 29 -18.67 0.02 -5.02
C GLU A 29 -19.43 -1.25 -5.42
N PRO A 30 -19.28 -1.74 -6.67
CA PRO A 30 -19.97 -2.96 -7.08
C PRO A 30 -19.54 -4.09 -6.15
N LYS A 31 -20.53 -4.66 -5.46
CA LYS A 31 -20.28 -5.75 -4.52
C LYS A 31 -19.65 -6.91 -5.28
N LEU A 32 -18.51 -7.40 -4.78
CA LEU A 32 -17.93 -8.64 -5.26
C LEU A 32 -18.98 -9.75 -5.16
N ASP A 33 -19.00 -10.66 -6.14
CA ASP A 33 -19.86 -11.85 -6.10
C ASP A 33 -19.69 -12.55 -4.74
N PRO A 34 -20.76 -12.89 -4.01
CA PRO A 34 -20.65 -13.67 -2.78
C PRO A 34 -19.92 -15.01 -2.95
N ASN A 35 -19.85 -15.52 -4.19
CA ASN A 35 -19.09 -16.71 -4.58
C ASN A 35 -17.70 -16.39 -5.14
N PHE A 36 -17.25 -15.14 -5.04
CA PHE A 36 -15.88 -14.79 -5.39
C PHE A 36 -14.94 -15.67 -4.56
N PRO A 37 -13.99 -16.39 -5.19
CA PRO A 37 -13.09 -17.26 -4.45
C PRO A 37 -12.41 -16.47 -3.34
N VAL A 38 -12.61 -16.89 -2.09
CA VAL A 38 -11.84 -16.35 -0.98
C VAL A 38 -10.42 -16.83 -1.15
N ASP A 39 -9.45 -15.91 -1.10
CA ASP A 39 -8.04 -16.26 -1.18
C ASP A 39 -7.71 -17.30 -0.10
N SER A 40 -7.36 -18.49 -0.56
CA SER A 40 -6.85 -19.55 0.29
C SER A 40 -5.34 -19.44 0.28
N ASN A 41 -4.76 -19.20 1.46
CA ASN A 41 -3.32 -19.06 1.65
C ASN A 41 -2.78 -20.27 2.43
N PRO A 42 -2.83 -21.49 1.88
CA PRO A 42 -2.33 -22.66 2.57
C PRO A 42 -0.82 -22.55 2.77
N VAL A 43 -0.32 -23.12 3.87
CA VAL A 43 1.12 -23.24 4.13
C VAL A 43 1.80 -23.94 2.95
N GLY A 44 2.87 -23.34 2.41
CA GLY A 44 3.60 -23.85 1.25
C GLY A 44 2.97 -23.53 -0.11
N GLY A 45 1.83 -22.83 -0.15
CA GLY A 45 1.17 -22.34 -1.36
C GLY A 45 1.97 -21.26 -2.11
N PRO A 46 1.36 -20.61 -3.11
CA PRO A 46 2.04 -19.59 -3.92
C PRO A 46 2.40 -18.32 -3.13
N LEU A 47 1.62 -17.95 -2.12
CA LEU A 47 1.93 -16.84 -1.22
C LEU A 47 3.00 -17.29 -0.21
N LYS A 48 4.22 -16.77 -0.34
CA LYS A 48 5.38 -17.23 0.46
C LYS A 48 5.61 -16.47 1.76
N PHE A 49 5.02 -15.28 1.88
CA PHE A 49 5.16 -14.41 3.05
C PHE A 49 3.95 -13.47 3.09
N TYR A 50 3.32 -13.34 4.26
CA TYR A 50 2.21 -12.40 4.43
C TYR A 50 2.15 -11.90 5.87
N VAL A 51 2.21 -10.59 6.03
CA VAL A 51 2.11 -9.93 7.33
C VAL A 51 1.11 -8.81 7.21
N ALA A 52 -0.01 -8.93 7.93
CA ALA A 52 -1.07 -7.93 7.92
C ALA A 52 -0.67 -6.62 8.60
N MET A 53 0.31 -6.67 9.51
CA MET A 53 0.73 -5.55 10.37
C MET A 53 -0.42 -4.96 11.21
N ASP A 54 -1.44 -5.77 11.51
CA ASP A 54 -2.59 -5.39 12.33
C ASP A 54 -2.29 -5.68 13.81
N GLY A 55 -1.43 -4.84 14.40
CA GLY A 55 -1.03 -4.96 15.81
C GLY A 55 0.04 -6.02 16.10
N THR A 56 0.43 -6.81 15.12
CA THR A 56 1.49 -7.84 15.24
C THR A 56 2.32 -7.95 13.97
N ALA A 57 3.52 -8.52 14.08
CA ALA A 57 4.43 -8.79 12.95
C ALA A 57 4.49 -10.29 12.61
N VAL A 58 3.36 -10.99 12.69
CA VAL A 58 3.30 -12.42 12.39
C VAL A 58 3.23 -12.63 10.88
N ASP A 59 4.14 -13.43 10.34
CA ASP A 59 4.00 -14.01 9.01
C ASP A 59 2.96 -15.13 9.06
N SER A 60 1.74 -14.83 8.62
CA SER A 60 0.60 -15.75 8.70
C SER A 60 0.73 -16.97 7.78
N ILE A 61 1.71 -17.00 6.87
CA ILE A 61 1.97 -18.18 6.02
C ILE A 61 2.66 -19.29 6.81
N ARG A 62 3.55 -18.92 7.74
CA ARG A 62 4.34 -19.88 8.53
C ARG A 62 4.11 -19.77 10.03
N ALA A 63 3.25 -18.86 10.46
CA ALA A 63 3.09 -18.46 11.87
C ALA A 63 4.44 -18.09 12.51
N ASN A 64 5.33 -17.44 11.74
CA ASN A 64 6.63 -17.01 12.21
C ASN A 64 6.54 -15.57 12.73
N ASN A 65 7.03 -15.33 13.95
CA ASN A 65 6.93 -14.02 14.59
C ASN A 65 8.14 -13.16 14.20
N GLY A 66 7.88 -11.99 13.61
CA GLY A 66 8.89 -10.95 13.47
C GLY A 66 9.24 -10.33 14.83
N ASN A 67 10.52 -10.00 15.02
CA ASN A 67 11.00 -9.27 16.18
C ASN A 67 10.99 -7.77 15.88
N GLY A 68 10.09 -7.04 16.54
CA GLY A 68 9.96 -5.58 16.39
C GLY A 68 10.90 -4.81 17.31
N THR A 69 11.74 -3.95 16.75
CA THR A 69 12.48 -2.91 17.49
C THR A 69 11.74 -1.59 17.34
N ASN A 70 11.35 -0.96 18.44
CA ASN A 70 10.55 0.28 18.44
C ASN A 70 9.30 0.21 17.53
N ALA A 71 8.77 -0.99 17.31
CA ALA A 71 7.65 -1.22 16.42
C ALA A 71 6.35 -0.74 17.06
N THR A 72 5.60 0.09 16.34
CA THR A 72 4.30 0.60 16.80
C THR A 72 3.24 0.33 15.75
N TYR A 73 1.99 0.19 16.18
CA TYR A 73 0.86 -0.10 15.31
C TYR A 73 -0.27 0.88 15.59
N VAL A 74 -0.75 1.54 14.54
CA VAL A 74 -1.74 2.63 14.63
C VAL A 74 -2.98 2.31 13.82
N ASP A 75 -4.13 2.83 14.25
CA ASP A 75 -5.38 2.71 13.50
C ASP A 75 -5.33 3.49 12.18
N GLY A 76 -6.17 3.09 11.22
CA GLY A 76 -6.24 3.71 9.90
C GLY A 76 -5.39 3.00 8.84
N GLY A 77 -5.07 1.72 9.06
CA GLY A 77 -4.58 0.85 8.00
C GLY A 77 -5.67 0.56 6.97
N ILE A 78 -5.29 -0.10 5.86
CA ILE A 78 -6.26 -0.54 4.83
C ILE A 78 -7.31 -1.49 5.43
N SER A 79 -6.91 -2.29 6.41
CA SER A 79 -7.79 -3.09 7.26
C SER A 79 -7.21 -3.08 8.68
N GLY A 80 -7.97 -2.60 9.67
CA GLY A 80 -7.50 -2.53 11.05
C GLY A 80 -6.35 -1.53 11.26
N LYS A 81 -5.31 -1.98 11.96
CA LYS A 81 -4.08 -1.23 12.24
C LYS A 81 -3.04 -1.43 11.15
N ALA A 82 -2.03 -0.58 11.15
CA ALA A 82 -0.84 -0.73 10.32
C ALA A 82 0.42 -0.43 11.15
N TYR A 83 1.54 -1.00 10.73
CA TYR A 83 2.85 -0.64 11.27
C TYR A 83 3.15 0.84 10.99
N GLN A 84 3.53 1.55 12.04
CA GLN A 84 3.98 2.94 11.98
C GLN A 84 5.49 2.97 12.14
N GLY A 85 6.18 3.29 11.04
CA GLY A 85 7.62 3.54 11.06
C GLY A 85 7.98 4.73 11.96
N GLY A 86 9.19 4.68 12.50
CA GLY A 86 9.76 5.68 13.39
C GLY A 86 11.29 5.58 13.43
N GLU A 87 11.93 6.44 14.22
CA GLU A 87 13.38 6.45 14.35
C GLU A 87 13.90 5.10 14.90
N ASN A 88 14.86 4.49 14.21
CA ASN A 88 15.41 3.17 14.54
C ASN A 88 14.34 2.08 14.72
N SER A 89 13.19 2.21 14.03
CA SER A 89 12.09 1.26 14.09
C SER A 89 12.18 0.24 12.95
N ASN A 90 12.10 -1.04 13.27
CA ASN A 90 12.11 -2.11 12.28
C ASN A 90 11.43 -3.39 12.81
N VAL A 91 11.13 -4.30 11.88
CA VAL A 91 10.75 -5.68 12.19
C VAL A 91 11.74 -6.61 11.49
N ILE A 92 12.35 -7.52 12.24
CA ILE A 92 13.29 -8.51 11.73
C ILE A 92 12.67 -9.90 11.79
N TYR A 93 12.69 -10.60 10.67
CA TYR A 93 12.38 -12.03 10.60
C TYR A 93 13.69 -12.82 10.62
N GLY A 94 13.78 -13.86 11.45
CA GLY A 94 15.04 -14.58 11.68
C GLY A 94 15.61 -15.32 10.46
N ALA A 95 14.79 -15.52 9.41
CA ALA A 95 15.19 -16.09 8.13
C ALA A 95 14.26 -15.58 7.03
N ALA A 96 14.65 -15.78 5.76
CA ALA A 96 13.81 -15.49 4.60
C ALA A 96 12.61 -16.45 4.45
N ASN A 97 12.39 -17.40 5.37
CA ASN A 97 11.32 -18.41 5.30
C ASN A 97 11.24 -19.07 3.91
N ASP A 98 10.04 -19.30 3.39
CA ASP A 98 9.83 -19.85 2.05
C ASP A 98 10.20 -18.89 0.92
N PHE A 99 10.38 -17.61 1.23
CA PHE A 99 10.87 -16.63 0.26
C PHE A 99 12.31 -16.93 -0.17
N GLY A 100 13.14 -17.54 0.69
CA GLY A 100 14.54 -17.85 0.36
C GLY A 100 14.74 -18.78 -0.84
N GLY A 101 13.71 -19.55 -1.24
CA GLY A 101 13.77 -20.46 -2.38
C GLY A 101 13.11 -19.95 -3.66
N VAL A 102 12.60 -18.72 -3.69
CA VAL A 102 11.87 -18.19 -4.86
C VAL A 102 12.85 -17.64 -5.91
N THR A 103 12.58 -17.92 -7.19
CA THR A 103 13.38 -17.40 -8.32
C THR A 103 12.70 -16.24 -9.03
N SER A 104 11.38 -16.13 -8.91
CA SER A 104 10.58 -15.00 -9.35
C SER A 104 9.48 -14.75 -8.33
N PHE A 105 9.14 -13.48 -8.12
CA PHE A 105 8.14 -13.09 -7.14
C PHE A 105 7.44 -11.80 -7.56
N THR A 106 6.27 -11.59 -6.96
CA THR A 106 5.57 -10.30 -6.96
C THR A 106 5.45 -9.87 -5.50
N LEU A 107 5.71 -8.59 -5.24
CA LEU A 107 5.45 -7.97 -3.95
C LEU A 107 4.30 -6.98 -4.09
N SER A 108 3.33 -7.04 -3.17
CA SER A 108 2.28 -6.04 -3.03
C SER A 108 2.23 -5.58 -1.58
N PHE A 109 2.12 -4.27 -1.38
CA PHE A 109 1.97 -3.67 -0.07
C PHE A 109 1.27 -2.32 -0.21
N TRP A 110 0.71 -1.85 0.90
CA TRP A 110 0.15 -0.51 1.02
C TRP A 110 1.03 0.31 1.95
N MET A 111 1.27 1.56 1.57
CA MET A 111 2.07 2.48 2.36
C MET A 111 1.42 3.85 2.36
N LYS A 112 1.45 4.50 3.52
CA LYS A 112 1.17 5.91 3.68
C LYS A 112 2.42 6.56 4.25
N SER A 113 3.13 7.31 3.41
CA SER A 113 4.31 8.08 3.81
C SER A 113 4.19 9.50 3.27
N PRO A 114 4.55 10.54 4.05
CA PRO A 114 4.90 11.82 3.45
C PRO A 114 6.18 11.67 2.61
N GLU A 115 6.48 12.68 1.80
CA GLU A 115 7.80 12.80 1.18
C GLU A 115 8.89 12.82 2.28
N PRO A 116 9.95 12.00 2.16
CA PRO A 116 11.07 12.05 3.10
C PRO A 116 11.65 13.47 3.19
N ALA A 117 11.84 13.99 4.40
CA ALA A 117 12.52 15.27 4.57
C ALA A 117 13.98 15.18 4.09
N ALA A 118 14.57 16.31 3.66
CA ALA A 118 15.97 16.33 3.28
C ALA A 118 16.90 16.12 4.49
N GLY A 119 17.97 15.37 4.29
CA GLY A 119 19.02 15.14 5.29
C GLY A 119 18.70 14.08 6.36
N ILE A 120 17.64 13.29 6.19
CA ILE A 120 17.32 12.15 7.08
C ILE A 120 17.88 10.82 6.56
N GLY A 121 18.37 10.81 5.31
CA GLY A 121 18.93 9.64 4.65
C GLY A 121 17.85 8.74 4.04
N ALA A 122 18.30 7.79 3.22
CA ALA A 122 17.42 6.82 2.59
C ALA A 122 16.77 5.89 3.63
N GLN A 123 15.49 5.61 3.43
CA GLN A 123 14.69 4.72 4.29
C GLN A 123 14.42 3.42 3.56
N PHE A 124 14.61 2.28 4.23
CA PHE A 124 14.36 0.97 3.66
C PHE A 124 12.98 0.45 4.08
N LEU A 125 12.10 0.24 3.11
CA LEU A 125 10.75 -0.30 3.33
C LEU A 125 10.80 -1.81 3.61
N PHE A 126 11.69 -2.51 2.91
CA PHE A 126 12.10 -3.85 3.24
C PHE A 126 13.52 -4.09 2.74
N SER A 127 14.16 -5.10 3.33
CA SER A 127 15.47 -5.59 2.92
C SER A 127 15.56 -7.08 3.17
N LEU A 128 16.25 -7.78 2.26
CA LEU A 128 16.85 -9.08 2.54
C LEU A 128 18.32 -8.85 2.87
N PRO A 129 18.73 -9.02 4.14
CA PRO A 129 20.10 -8.73 4.55
C PRO A 129 21.08 -9.70 3.90
N THR A 130 22.29 -9.21 3.64
CA THR A 130 23.42 -10.03 3.19
C THR A 130 24.54 -10.06 4.20
N THR A 131 25.32 -11.13 4.19
CA THR A 131 26.63 -11.18 4.85
C THR A 131 27.74 -10.58 3.97
N THR A 132 27.48 -10.36 2.69
CA THR A 132 28.42 -9.73 1.75
C THR A 132 28.66 -8.27 2.17
N ASP A 133 29.91 -7.84 2.07
CA ASP A 133 30.29 -6.48 2.43
C ASP A 133 29.98 -5.49 1.30
N ILE A 134 28.72 -5.06 1.24
CA ILE A 134 28.22 -4.03 0.32
C ILE A 134 27.61 -2.86 1.12
N TRP A 135 27.55 -1.68 0.52
CA TRP A 135 27.25 -0.43 1.23
C TRP A 135 25.89 -0.41 1.95
N HIS A 136 24.86 -1.06 1.38
CA HIS A 136 23.52 -1.18 1.98
C HIS A 136 23.27 -2.52 2.70
N LYS A 137 24.27 -3.41 2.79
CA LYS A 137 24.19 -4.74 3.46
C LYS A 137 22.93 -5.57 3.16
N SER A 138 22.39 -5.45 1.94
CA SER A 138 21.13 -6.09 1.53
C SER A 138 21.23 -6.71 0.13
N GLU A 139 20.91 -7.98 -0.08
CA GLU A 139 20.84 -8.56 -1.45
C GLU A 139 19.70 -7.97 -2.27
N MET A 140 18.62 -7.59 -1.60
CA MET A 140 17.41 -7.06 -2.23
C MET A 140 16.77 -6.05 -1.29
N PHE A 141 16.28 -4.94 -1.82
CA PHE A 141 15.59 -3.93 -1.02
C PHE A 141 14.63 -3.09 -1.87
N LEU A 142 13.73 -2.42 -1.18
CA LEU A 142 13.04 -1.24 -1.70
C LEU A 142 13.36 -0.07 -0.77
N LEU A 143 13.83 1.03 -1.36
CA LEU A 143 14.16 2.24 -0.64
C LEU A 143 13.23 3.39 -1.01
N MET A 144 13.10 4.33 -0.09
CA MET A 144 12.68 5.70 -0.35
C MET A 144 13.92 6.58 -0.21
N GLU A 145 14.24 7.33 -1.26
CA GLU A 145 15.39 8.22 -1.28
C GLU A 145 15.22 9.40 -0.31
N ASP A 146 16.35 10.00 0.07
CA ASP A 146 16.34 11.25 0.84
C ASP A 146 15.72 12.38 0.00
N GLY A 147 14.89 13.22 0.63
CA GLY A 147 14.23 14.33 -0.08
C GLY A 147 15.20 15.35 -0.68
N GLY A 148 16.45 15.41 -0.21
CA GLY A 148 17.49 16.27 -0.77
C GLY A 148 18.18 15.70 -2.02
N GLN A 149 17.98 14.42 -2.34
CA GLN A 149 18.66 13.70 -3.41
C GLN A 149 17.78 13.45 -4.65
N SER A 150 16.50 13.81 -4.60
CA SER A 150 15.53 13.66 -5.70
C SER A 150 15.64 14.74 -6.80
N ASN A 151 16.55 15.71 -6.65
CA ASN A 151 16.78 16.78 -7.64
C ASN A 151 17.68 16.28 -8.79
N GLY A 152 17.12 15.42 -9.64
CA GLY A 152 17.62 15.14 -10.98
C GLY A 152 17.16 16.19 -12.01
#